data_AF-A0A2R6PG02-F1
#
_entry.id   AF-A0A2R6PG02-F1
#
_cell.length_a   1.000
_cell.length_b   1.000
_cell.length_c   1.000
_cell.angle_alpha   90.00
_cell.angle_beta   90.00
_cell.angle_gamma   90.00
#
_symmetry.space_group_name_H-M   'P 1'
#
loop_
_entity.id
_entity.type
_entity.pdbx_description
1 polymer ?
#
loop_
_entity_poly.entity_id
_entity_poly.type
_entity_poly.pdbx_seq_one_letter_code
_entity_poly.pdbx_strand_id
1 'polypeptide(L)'
;MQPPVYLYGWEIDRNKLLRYAKRNNLREYVEELRWSEDEENEDEDIEPEIVIVHDRPLTIINVLFTLAKEAGVQPRYKCPLGSVFAHGTMVPFFALYSNYQLADAPPKTEIIALQNHLRARIGETEPPKWLPDDDEFRWRPLYCQ
;
A
#
# COMPACT_ATOMS: atom_id res chain seq x y z
N MET A 1 -23.74 5.28 16.99
CA MET A 1 -22.48 4.53 17.19
C MET A 1 -21.34 5.49 16.92
N GLN A 2 -20.26 5.46 17.71
CA GLN A 2 -19.07 6.27 17.40
C GLN A 2 -18.39 5.72 16.13
N PRO A 3 -17.92 6.59 15.22
CA PRO A 3 -17.20 6.15 14.03
C PRO A 3 -15.90 5.40 14.40
N PRO A 4 -15.45 4.44 13.56
CA PRO A 4 -14.22 3.68 13.78
C PRO A 4 -13.03 4.60 14.00
N VAL A 5 -12.24 4.27 15.02
CA VAL A 5 -11.09 5.03 15.47
C VAL A 5 -9.83 4.14 15.35
N TYR A 6 -9.46 3.87 14.09
CA TYR A 6 -8.11 4.09 13.53
C TYR A 6 -7.13 2.92 13.44
N LEU A 7 -6.71 2.66 12.20
CA LEU A 7 -5.70 1.66 11.82
C LEU A 7 -4.33 2.03 12.40
N TYR A 8 -3.64 1.05 12.99
CA TYR A 8 -2.22 1.20 13.34
C TYR A 8 -1.36 0.88 12.12
N GLY A 9 -0.54 1.84 11.68
CA GLY A 9 0.09 1.73 10.37
C GLY A 9 1.25 2.65 10.08
N TRP A 10 1.88 2.49 8.91
CA TRP A 10 3.00 3.33 8.47
C TRP A 10 2.67 4.00 7.16
N GLU A 11 2.89 5.30 7.08
CA GLU A 11 2.98 6.01 5.81
C GLU A 11 4.37 5.80 5.22
N ILE A 12 4.45 5.28 4.00
CA ILE A 12 5.75 4.92 3.39
C ILE A 12 5.95 5.67 2.08
N ASP A 13 7.16 6.17 1.85
CA ASP A 13 7.54 6.75 0.56
C ASP A 13 7.51 5.67 -0.55
N ARG A 14 6.65 5.90 -1.55
CA ARG A 14 6.52 5.06 -2.76
C ARG A 14 7.85 4.77 -3.43
N ASN A 15 8.75 5.74 -3.50
CA ASN A 15 10.04 5.58 -4.17
C ASN A 15 10.93 4.61 -3.40
N LYS A 16 10.80 4.50 -2.07
CA LYS A 16 11.47 3.44 -1.29
C LYS A 16 10.93 2.07 -1.71
N LEU A 17 9.60 1.91 -1.78
CA LEU A 17 8.96 0.65 -2.17
C LEU A 17 9.28 0.25 -3.62
N LEU A 18 9.22 1.17 -4.58
CA LEU A 18 9.54 0.89 -5.99
C LEU A 18 11.03 0.56 -6.20
N ARG A 19 11.94 1.19 -5.44
CA ARG A 19 13.36 0.83 -5.44
C ARG A 19 13.56 -0.57 -4.85
N TYR A 20 12.86 -0.91 -3.77
CA TYR A 20 12.87 -2.26 -3.21
C TYR A 20 12.36 -3.29 -4.22
N ALA A 21 11.24 -3.01 -4.91
CA ALA A 21 10.69 -3.88 -5.94
C ALA A 21 11.71 -4.16 -7.05
N LYS A 22 12.38 -3.11 -7.55
CA LYS A 22 13.40 -3.24 -8.59
C LYS A 22 14.58 -4.13 -8.13
N ARG A 23 15.05 -3.95 -6.90
CA ARG A 23 16.22 -4.67 -6.36
C ARG A 23 15.93 -6.14 -6.06
N ASN A 24 14.66 -6.48 -5.82
CA ASN A 24 14.24 -7.83 -5.41
C ASN A 24 13.36 -8.54 -6.45
N ASN A 25 13.28 -8.01 -7.68
CA ASN A 25 12.46 -8.58 -8.77
C ASN A 25 10.97 -8.77 -8.41
N LEU A 26 10.37 -7.79 -7.71
CA LEU A 26 8.96 -7.80 -7.30
C LEU A 26 8.09 -6.82 -8.13
N ARG A 27 8.50 -6.53 -9.36
CA ARG A 27 7.74 -5.63 -10.23
C ARG A 27 6.61 -6.41 -10.90
N GLU A 28 5.42 -5.82 -10.84
CA GLU A 28 4.20 -6.37 -11.41
C GLU A 28 3.89 -5.71 -12.74
N TYR A 29 3.46 -6.49 -13.72
CA TYR A 29 3.14 -6.03 -15.05
C TYR A 29 1.74 -6.52 -15.43
N VAL A 30 0.98 -5.68 -16.12
CA VAL A 30 -0.38 -5.98 -16.57
C VAL A 30 -0.50 -5.72 -18.06
N GLU A 31 -1.45 -6.40 -18.68
CA GLU A 31 -1.84 -6.14 -20.07
C GLU A 31 -2.79 -4.94 -20.10
N GLU A 32 -2.46 -3.95 -20.92
CA GLU A 32 -3.28 -2.78 -21.18
C GLU A 32 -3.65 -2.73 -22.66
N LEU A 33 -4.91 -2.42 -22.96
CA LEU A 33 -5.38 -2.21 -24.33
C LEU A 33 -5.12 -0.76 -24.73
N ARG A 34 -4.28 -0.56 -25.74
CA ARG A 34 -3.96 0.76 -26.27
C ARG A 34 -4.63 0.95 -27.62
N TRP A 35 -5.49 1.96 -27.69
CA TRP A 35 -6.14 2.38 -28.92
C TRP A 35 -5.23 3.36 -29.66
N SER A 36 -5.15 3.26 -30.99
CA SER A 36 -4.44 4.25 -31.79
C SER A 36 -5.13 5.61 -31.67
N GLU A 37 -4.36 6.68 -31.44
CA GLU A 37 -4.86 8.06 -31.36
C GLU A 37 -5.08 8.70 -32.75
N ASP A 38 -4.93 7.93 -33.84
CA ASP A 38 -5.13 8.41 -35.20
C ASP A 38 -6.63 8.64 -35.47
N GLU A 39 -7.09 9.86 -35.18
CA GLU A 39 -8.44 10.36 -35.43
C GLU A 39 -8.77 10.55 -36.94
N GLU A 40 -7.83 10.26 -37.86
CA GLU A 40 -7.99 10.59 -39.29
C GLU A 40 -8.66 9.51 -40.15
N ASN A 41 -8.89 8.30 -39.65
CA ASN A 41 -9.55 7.23 -40.41
C ASN A 41 -10.77 6.69 -39.65
N GLU A 42 -11.91 7.36 -39.79
CA GLU A 42 -13.21 6.96 -39.19
C GLU A 42 -13.78 5.63 -39.74
N ASP A 43 -13.12 4.98 -40.71
CA ASP A 43 -13.66 3.83 -41.46
C ASP A 43 -12.90 2.49 -41.28
N GLU A 44 -11.82 2.44 -40.48
CA GLU A 44 -11.15 1.16 -40.14
C GLU A 44 -11.58 0.68 -38.75
N ASP A 45 -11.97 -0.59 -38.62
CA ASP A 45 -12.15 -1.25 -37.32
C ASP A 45 -10.80 -1.29 -36.60
N ILE A 46 -10.50 -0.23 -35.84
CA ILE A 46 -9.24 -0.11 -35.09
C ILE A 46 -9.25 -1.17 -33.99
N GLU A 47 -8.47 -2.24 -34.20
CA GLU A 47 -8.20 -3.23 -33.15
C GLU A 47 -7.21 -2.66 -32.12
N PRO A 48 -7.48 -2.80 -30.82
CA PRO A 48 -6.57 -2.32 -29.79
C PRO A 48 -5.30 -3.18 -29.73
N GLU A 49 -4.14 -2.54 -29.58
CA GLU A 49 -2.88 -3.23 -29.32
C GLU A 49 -2.81 -3.64 -27.84
N ILE A 50 -2.49 -4.91 -27.57
CA ILE A 50 -2.20 -5.38 -26.21
C ILE A 50 -0.74 -5.04 -25.89
N VAL A 51 -0.52 -4.15 -24.93
CA VAL A 51 0.82 -3.79 -24.45
C VAL A 51 1.01 -4.21 -23.00
N ILE A 52 2.22 -4.67 -22.65
CA ILE A 52 2.58 -5.03 -21.28
C ILE A 52 3.14 -3.79 -20.59
N VAL A 53 2.45 -3.30 -19.57
CA VAL A 53 2.82 -2.07 -18.84
C VAL A 53 3.20 -2.36 -17.40
N HIS A 54 4.07 -1.52 -16.84
CA HIS A 54 4.48 -1.62 -15.43
C HIS A 54 3.37 -1.11 -14.51
N ASP A 55 2.71 -2.01 -13.79
CA ASP A 55 1.69 -1.67 -12.81
C ASP A 55 2.36 -1.26 -11.48
N ARG A 56 2.56 0.04 -11.31
CA ARG A 56 3.13 0.62 -10.09
C ARG A 56 2.25 0.38 -8.85
N PRO A 57 0.92 0.61 -8.89
CA PRO A 57 0.02 0.24 -7.78
C PRO A 57 0.17 -1.20 -7.32
N LEU A 58 0.06 -2.16 -8.23
CA LEU A 58 0.12 -3.58 -7.92
C LEU A 58 1.51 -3.98 -7.41
N THR A 59 2.57 -3.42 -8.01
CA THR A 59 3.95 -3.57 -7.52
C THR A 59 4.08 -3.12 -6.06
N ILE A 60 3.53 -1.96 -5.72
CA ILE A 60 3.58 -1.42 -4.36
C ILE A 60 2.86 -2.35 -3.39
N ILE A 61 1.66 -2.82 -3.74
CA ILE A 61 0.89 -3.77 -2.94
C ILE A 61 1.70 -5.06 -2.72
N ASN A 62 2.26 -5.64 -3.79
CA ASN A 62 3.07 -6.87 -3.68
C ASN A 62 4.29 -6.67 -2.76
N VAL A 63 4.99 -5.54 -2.85
CA VAL A 63 6.10 -5.22 -1.93
C VAL A 63 5.62 -5.15 -0.48
N LEU A 64 4.49 -4.50 -0.20
CA LEU A 64 3.95 -4.43 1.16
C LEU A 64 3.63 -5.83 1.69
N PHE A 65 2.95 -6.67 0.91
CA PHE A 65 2.66 -8.06 1.28
C PHE A 65 3.94 -8.86 1.55
N THR A 66 4.95 -8.71 0.69
CA THR A 66 6.24 -9.39 0.83
C THR A 66 6.94 -8.98 2.13
N LEU A 67 7.04 -7.68 2.40
CA LEU A 67 7.67 -7.14 3.61
C LEU A 67 6.95 -7.58 4.89
N ALA A 68 5.61 -7.61 4.90
CA ALA A 68 4.84 -8.13 6.04
C ALA A 68 5.16 -9.60 6.30
N LYS A 69 5.10 -10.42 5.24
CA LYS A 69 5.36 -11.87 5.33
C LYS A 69 6.78 -12.17 5.81
N GLU A 70 7.78 -11.44 5.30
CA GLU A 70 9.17 -11.56 5.74
C GLU A 70 9.37 -11.17 7.23
N ALA A 71 8.58 -10.21 7.73
CA ALA A 71 8.58 -9.84 9.15
C ALA A 71 7.79 -10.82 10.04
N GLY A 72 7.23 -11.90 9.47
CA GLY A 72 6.40 -12.87 10.19
C GLY A 72 4.98 -12.38 10.47
N VAL A 73 4.58 -11.22 9.94
CA VAL A 73 3.22 -10.71 10.05
C VAL A 73 2.39 -11.37 8.96
N GLN A 74 1.36 -12.12 9.35
CA GLN A 74 0.37 -12.63 8.40
C GLN A 74 -0.75 -11.60 8.24
N PRO A 75 -0.92 -11.00 7.05
CA PRO A 75 -2.03 -10.12 6.78
C PRO A 75 -3.32 -10.91 6.94
N ARG A 76 -4.11 -10.60 7.98
CA ARG A 76 -5.41 -11.25 8.18
C ARG A 76 -6.37 -10.73 7.11
N TYR A 77 -7.27 -11.58 6.62
CA TYR A 77 -8.26 -11.21 5.58
C TYR A 77 -9.09 -9.95 5.94
N LYS A 78 -9.24 -9.66 7.24
CA LYS A 78 -9.97 -8.49 7.75
C LYS A 78 -9.09 -7.25 7.98
N CYS A 79 -7.79 -7.36 7.78
CA CYS A 79 -6.86 -6.26 7.92
C CYS A 79 -6.32 -5.85 6.55
N PRO A 80 -6.86 -4.77 5.95
CA PRO A 80 -6.50 -4.41 4.59
C PRO A 80 -5.06 -3.88 4.56
N LEU A 81 -4.20 -4.55 3.79
CA LEU A 81 -3.05 -3.87 3.20
C LEU A 81 -3.62 -2.93 2.12
N GLY A 82 -3.40 -1.64 2.31
CA GLY A 82 -4.11 -0.61 1.56
C GLY A 82 -3.16 0.39 0.90
N SER A 83 -3.68 1.01 -0.14
CA SER A 83 -3.20 2.29 -0.63
C SER A 83 -4.40 3.21 -0.75
N VAL A 84 -4.36 4.37 -0.11
CA VAL A 84 -5.46 5.34 -0.13
C VAL A 84 -5.05 6.55 -0.95
N PHE A 85 -5.96 7.11 -1.73
CA PHE A 85 -5.73 8.41 -2.35
C PHE A 85 -5.95 9.50 -1.31
N ALA A 86 -4.86 10.08 -0.80
CA ALA A 86 -4.90 11.25 0.07
C ALA A 86 -4.37 12.47 -0.70
N HIS A 87 -5.15 13.54 -0.79
CA HIS A 87 -4.76 14.79 -1.48
C HIS A 87 -4.28 14.58 -2.93
N GLY A 88 -4.96 13.73 -3.70
CA GLY A 88 -4.58 13.39 -5.08
C GLY A 88 -3.32 12.52 -5.20
N THR A 89 -2.69 12.16 -4.08
CA THR A 89 -1.52 11.28 -4.03
C THR A 89 -1.94 9.96 -3.41
N MET A 90 -1.75 8.86 -4.12
CA MET A 90 -1.94 7.56 -3.51
C MET A 90 -0.85 7.36 -2.43
N VAL A 91 -1.19 7.02 -1.20
CA VAL A 91 -0.24 6.84 -0.09
C VAL A 91 -0.23 5.36 0.25
N PRO A 92 0.91 4.67 0.10
CA PRO A 92 1.01 3.27 0.48
C PRO A 92 1.19 3.17 2.00
N PHE A 93 0.43 2.26 2.62
CA PHE A 93 0.54 2.03 4.05
C PHE A 93 0.33 0.58 4.44
N PHE A 94 0.94 0.21 5.57
CA PHE A 94 0.56 -0.98 6.30
C PHE A 94 -0.56 -0.61 7.25
N ALA A 95 -1.66 -1.38 7.26
CA ALA A 95 -2.67 -1.31 8.29
C ALA A 95 -2.68 -2.66 9.01
N LEU A 96 -2.70 -2.64 10.35
CA LEU A 96 -2.55 -3.87 11.15
C LEU A 96 -3.82 -4.32 11.89
N TYR A 97 -4.71 -3.40 12.27
CA TYR A 97 -6.03 -3.67 12.86
C TYR A 97 -6.79 -2.36 13.07
N SER A 98 -8.11 -2.41 13.17
CA SER A 98 -8.95 -1.27 13.61
C SER A 98 -9.40 -1.43 15.07
N ASN A 99 -9.92 -0.35 15.67
CA ASN A 99 -10.46 -0.40 17.03
C ASN A 99 -11.69 -1.32 17.21
N TYR A 100 -12.36 -1.73 16.14
CA TYR A 100 -13.42 -2.75 16.19
C TYR A 100 -12.87 -4.18 16.30
N GLN A 101 -11.57 -4.36 16.09
CA GLN A 101 -10.88 -5.63 16.03
C GLN A 101 -9.70 -5.67 17.02
N LEU A 102 -9.80 -4.97 18.16
CA LEU A 102 -8.74 -4.95 19.17
C LEU A 102 -8.40 -6.36 19.70
N ALA A 103 -9.38 -7.26 19.75
CA ALA A 103 -9.14 -8.67 20.10
C ALA A 103 -8.24 -9.39 19.08
N ASP A 104 -8.20 -8.90 17.84
CA ASP A 104 -7.39 -9.41 16.74
C ASP A 104 -6.11 -8.58 16.51
N ALA A 105 -5.85 -7.57 17.35
CA ALA A 105 -4.69 -6.70 17.21
C ALA A 105 -3.39 -7.51 17.31
N PRO A 106 -2.41 -7.31 16.40
CA PRO A 106 -1.11 -7.94 16.51
C PRO A 106 -0.44 -7.57 17.84
N PRO A 107 0.22 -8.52 18.50
CA PRO A 107 0.98 -8.23 19.70
C PRO A 107 2.09 -7.22 19.42
N LYS A 108 2.45 -6.44 20.43
CA LYS A 108 3.51 -5.40 20.34
C LYS A 108 4.83 -5.93 19.80
N THR A 109 5.14 -7.20 20.03
CA THR A 109 6.34 -7.87 19.49
C THR A 109 6.32 -7.96 17.97
N GLU A 110 5.19 -8.27 17.35
CA GLU A 110 5.03 -8.31 15.88
C GLU A 110 5.13 -6.90 15.28
N ILE A 111 4.54 -5.90 15.96
CA ILE A 111 4.66 -4.49 15.58
C ILE A 111 6.14 -4.05 15.55
N ILE A 112 6.90 -4.37 16.60
CA ILE A 112 8.32 -4.03 16.70
C ILE A 112 9.14 -4.79 15.65
N ALA A 113 8.84 -6.08 15.41
CA ALA A 113 9.50 -6.86 14.38
C ALA A 113 9.29 -6.24 12.99
N LEU A 114 8.05 -5.88 12.65
CA LEU A 114 7.74 -5.21 11.39
C LEU A 114 8.44 -3.85 11.29
N GLN A 115 8.41 -3.03 12.34
CA GLN A 115 9.10 -1.74 12.34
C GLN A 115 10.60 -1.88 12.05
N ASN A 116 11.26 -2.82 12.73
CA ASN A 116 12.69 -3.08 12.53
C ASN A 116 12.97 -3.61 11.13
N HIS A 117 12.09 -4.45 10.59
CA HIS A 117 12.21 -4.98 9.23
C HIS A 117 12.07 -3.88 8.18
N LEU A 118 11.07 -3.01 8.30
CA LEU A 118 10.88 -1.86 7.40
C LEU A 118 12.09 -0.90 7.46
N ARG A 119 12.62 -0.65 8.66
CA ARG A 119 13.85 0.12 8.82
C ARG A 119 15.04 -0.52 8.10
N ALA A 120 15.23 -1.82 8.26
CA ALA A 120 16.36 -2.54 7.67
C ALA A 120 16.26 -2.68 6.15
N ARG A 121 15.06 -2.92 5.60
CA ARG A 121 14.86 -3.26 4.18
C ARG A 121 14.66 -2.06 3.28
N ILE A 122 13.94 -1.05 3.76
CA ILE A 122 13.55 0.10 2.95
C ILE A 122 13.96 1.44 3.56
N GLY A 123 14.61 1.43 4.73
CA GLY A 123 15.03 2.66 5.42
C GLY A 123 13.84 3.45 5.96
N GLU A 124 12.78 2.78 6.38
CA GLU A 124 11.67 3.46 7.05
C GLU A 124 12.02 3.73 8.52
N THR A 125 12.00 5.00 8.90
CA THR A 125 12.40 5.46 10.23
C THR A 125 11.23 5.98 11.03
N GLU A 126 10.15 6.36 10.36
CA GLU A 126 8.97 6.90 11.01
C GLU A 126 8.31 5.86 11.91
N PRO A 127 7.83 6.27 13.09
CA PRO A 127 7.02 5.40 13.91
C PRO A 127 5.65 5.20 13.24
N PRO A 128 5.00 4.05 13.49
CA PRO A 128 3.64 3.84 13.05
C PRO A 128 2.70 4.91 13.63
N LYS A 129 1.72 5.34 12.85
CA LYS A 129 0.72 6.36 13.20
C LYS A 129 -0.66 5.72 13.32
N TRP A 130 -1.55 6.44 13.98
CA TRP A 130 -2.98 6.12 13.98
C TRP A 130 -3.66 6.86 12.81
N LEU A 131 -4.57 6.20 12.09
CA LEU A 131 -5.32 6.81 10.99
C LEU A 131 -6.69 7.37 11.45
N PRO A 132 -6.83 8.64 11.90
CA PRO A 132 -8.03 9.31 12.41
C PRO A 132 -9.29 9.45 11.58
N ASP A 133 -9.39 8.90 10.38
CA ASP A 133 -10.67 8.93 9.69
C ASP A 133 -10.71 7.88 8.60
N ASP A 134 -11.79 7.13 8.51
CA ASP A 134 -12.05 6.23 7.39
C ASP A 134 -12.67 7.01 6.21
N ASP A 135 -13.30 8.16 6.47
CA ASP A 135 -13.90 9.02 5.45
C ASP A 135 -12.84 9.96 4.84
N GLU A 136 -11.96 10.54 5.66
CA GLU A 136 -10.95 11.52 5.22
C GLU A 136 -9.52 10.94 5.13
N PHE A 137 -9.26 9.70 5.57
CA PHE A 137 -7.95 9.02 5.55
C PHE A 137 -6.78 9.88 6.09
N ARG A 138 -7.00 10.65 7.15
CA ARG A 138 -5.96 11.49 7.76
C ARG A 138 -5.14 10.66 8.76
N TRP A 139 -3.85 10.97 8.93
CA TRP A 139 -2.96 10.36 9.95
C TRP A 139 -2.79 11.30 11.16
N ARG A 140 -2.82 10.78 12.40
CA ARG A 140 -2.37 11.52 13.59
C ARG A 140 -0.90 11.22 13.88
N PRO A 141 -0.09 12.25 14.18
CA PRO A 141 1.17 12.06 14.88
C PRO A 141 0.92 11.33 16.21
N LEU A 142 1.84 10.46 16.62
CA LEU A 142 1.81 9.76 17.92
C LEU A 142 1.91 10.69 19.14
N TYR A 143 2.06 12.01 18.95
CA TYR A 143 2.09 12.97 20.05
C TYR A 143 0.67 13.36 20.46
N CYS A 144 -0.01 12.46 21.18
CA CYS A 144 -1.05 12.77 22.14
C CYS A 144 -1.47 11.47 22.86
N GLN A 145 -1.24 11.48 24.18
CA GLN A 145 -1.54 10.48 25.22
C GLN A 145 -0.43 9.48 25.54
#